data_AF-A0AAQ3XDD7-F1
#
_entry.id   AF-A0AAQ3XDD7-F1
#
_cell.length_a   1.000
_cell.length_b   1.000
_cell.length_c   1.000
_cell.angle_alpha   90.00
_cell.angle_beta   90.00
_cell.angle_gamma   90.00
#
_symmetry.space_group_name_H-M   'P 1'
#
loop_
_entity.id
_entity.type
_entity.pdbx_description
1 polymer ?
#
loop_
_entity_poly.entity_id
_entity_poly.type
_entity_poly.pdbx_seq_one_letter_code
_entity_poly.pdbx_strand_id
1 'polypeptide(L)'
;MARYDLPCEVKYSCALWEKEYGSLPMLLWNILREHGHQKMPEYVGHKFKLDDREEWSVDVRVFHAMMDNGEFQVAQVHQSPVRRNTFVAAVRDAALQAIYRVAKDYEMELMGSQYHYFPSRGLDSYEAEVNPTKYEANPKLVQQVRLTLAMDDMVHSFQQELRETRARLRQAEGTIARLKEDLAGEASAVGTSSPRKRSRAGPVGSDGASEVPEA
;
A
#
# COMPACT_ATOMS: atom_id res chain seq x y z
N MET A 1 -16.94 -9.41 -0.02
CA MET A 1 -15.76 -10.14 -0.55
C MET A 1 -15.05 -9.20 -1.50
N ALA A 2 -13.86 -8.71 -1.14
CA ALA A 2 -13.06 -7.89 -2.06
C ALA A 2 -12.58 -8.79 -3.21
N ARG A 3 -12.90 -8.41 -4.46
CA ARG A 3 -12.37 -9.09 -5.65
C ARG A 3 -10.96 -8.55 -5.87
N TYR A 4 -9.96 -9.40 -5.71
CA TYR A 4 -8.60 -9.09 -6.09
C TYR A 4 -8.44 -9.47 -7.56
N ASP A 5 -8.27 -8.46 -8.43
CA ASP A 5 -7.77 -8.73 -9.79
C ASP A 5 -6.30 -9.16 -9.69
N LEU A 6 -5.94 -10.18 -10.47
CA LEU A 6 -4.57 -10.69 -10.55
C LEU A 6 -3.59 -9.55 -10.92
N PRO A 7 -2.39 -9.51 -10.33
CA PRO A 7 -1.43 -8.45 -10.60
C PRO A 7 -1.00 -8.49 -12.07
N CYS A 8 -1.15 -7.37 -12.78
CA CYS A 8 -0.48 -7.20 -14.07
C CYS A 8 0.96 -6.73 -13.81
N GLU A 9 1.93 -7.50 -14.29
CA GLU A 9 3.35 -7.17 -14.20
C GLU A 9 3.66 -6.10 -15.26
N VAL A 10 4.11 -4.93 -14.81
CA VAL A 10 4.59 -3.87 -15.70
C VAL A 10 6.07 -3.66 -15.45
N LYS A 11 6.87 -3.96 -16.47
CA LYS A 11 8.33 -3.79 -16.44
C LYS A 11 8.69 -2.42 -17.00
N TYR A 12 9.50 -1.67 -16.26
CA TYR A 12 10.06 -0.41 -16.73
C TYR A 12 11.58 -0.51 -16.79
N SER A 13 12.15 -0.28 -17.97
CA SER A 13 13.60 -0.16 -18.18
C SER A 13 13.95 1.24 -18.71
N CYS A 14 15.20 1.63 -18.54
CA CYS A 14 15.58 2.96 -18.12
C CYS A 14 15.90 3.96 -19.25
N ALA A 15 15.27 5.16 -19.22
CA ALA A 15 15.78 6.37 -19.88
C ALA A 15 15.35 7.73 -19.24
N LEU A 16 14.35 7.80 -18.35
CA LEU A 16 13.76 9.07 -17.86
C LEU A 16 13.90 9.35 -16.34
N TRP A 17 14.87 8.74 -15.67
CA TRP A 17 14.84 8.50 -14.22
C TRP A 17 14.97 9.75 -13.35
N GLU A 18 15.87 10.66 -13.73
CA GLU A 18 16.12 11.89 -12.97
C GLU A 18 14.94 12.86 -13.00
N LYS A 19 14.25 12.96 -14.14
CA LYS A 19 13.11 13.89 -14.31
C LYS A 19 11.80 13.34 -13.79
N GLU A 20 11.56 12.03 -13.92
CA GLU A 20 10.25 11.43 -13.60
C GLU A 20 10.21 10.70 -12.25
N TYR A 21 11.31 10.07 -11.83
CA TYR A 21 11.29 9.12 -10.71
C TYR A 21 12.02 9.61 -9.46
N GLY A 22 12.78 10.70 -9.55
CA GLY A 22 13.48 11.34 -8.43
C GLY A 22 14.91 10.81 -8.23
N SER A 23 15.58 11.30 -7.18
CA SER A 23 17.01 11.06 -6.97
C SER A 23 17.36 9.66 -6.43
N LEU A 24 16.43 8.98 -5.75
CA LEU A 24 16.71 7.72 -5.06
C LEU A 24 17.11 6.57 -5.99
N PRO A 25 16.43 6.30 -7.12
CA PRO A 25 16.90 5.27 -8.05
C PRO A 25 18.29 5.52 -8.63
N MET A 26 18.62 6.80 -8.89
CA MET A 26 19.95 7.19 -9.36
C MET A 26 21.00 7.05 -8.27
N LEU A 27 20.66 7.38 -7.03
CA LEU A 27 21.53 7.17 -5.87
C LEU A 27 21.85 5.69 -5.68
N LEU A 28 20.84 4.82 -5.78
CA LEU A 28 21.04 3.36 -5.76
C LEU A 28 22.00 2.92 -6.86
N TRP A 29 21.80 3.42 -8.10
CA TRP A 29 22.69 3.08 -9.20
C TRP A 29 24.12 3.56 -8.98
N ASN A 30 24.32 4.77 -8.44
CA ASN A 30 25.65 5.29 -8.15
C ASN A 30 26.39 4.41 -7.14
N ILE A 31 25.71 3.97 -6.07
CA ILE A 31 26.29 3.05 -5.09
C ILE A 31 26.69 1.74 -5.77
N LEU A 32 25.77 1.10 -6.50
CA LEU A 32 26.03 -0.18 -7.15
C LEU A 32 27.16 -0.09 -8.20
N ARG A 33 27.20 0.99 -8.97
CA ARG A 33 28.25 1.21 -9.97
C ARG A 33 29.63 1.36 -9.33
N GLU A 34 29.73 2.05 -8.18
CA GLU A 34 30.99 2.14 -7.42
C GLU A 34 31.48 0.76 -6.94
N HIS A 35 30.58 -0.22 -6.83
CA HIS A 35 30.89 -1.60 -6.41
C HIS A 35 30.98 -2.57 -7.60
N GLY A 36 31.18 -2.05 -8.81
CA GLY A 36 31.46 -2.86 -10.00
C GLY A 36 30.23 -3.47 -10.68
N HIS A 37 29.01 -3.11 -10.27
CA HIS A 37 27.82 -3.50 -11.03
C HIS A 37 27.81 -2.80 -12.39
N GLN A 38 27.63 -3.61 -13.45
CA GLN A 38 27.68 -3.12 -14.83
C GLN A 38 26.29 -2.88 -15.43
N LYS A 39 25.24 -3.38 -14.76
CA LYS A 39 23.86 -3.23 -15.20
C LYS A 39 23.04 -2.50 -14.16
N MET A 40 22.27 -1.53 -14.63
CA MET A 40 21.37 -0.74 -13.81
C MET A 40 20.24 -1.61 -13.22
N PRO A 41 19.77 -1.32 -11.99
CA PRO A 41 18.65 -2.04 -11.41
C PRO A 41 17.39 -1.93 -12.25
N GLU A 42 16.62 -3.01 -12.31
CA GLU A 42 15.30 -3.04 -12.94
C GLU A 42 14.22 -2.90 -11.89
N TYR A 43 13.15 -2.18 -12.23
CA TYR A 43 12.03 -1.95 -11.33
C TYR A 43 10.78 -2.57 -11.93
N VAL A 44 10.24 -3.55 -11.21
CA VAL A 44 9.11 -4.35 -11.66
C VAL A 44 7.89 -3.97 -10.83
N GLY A 45 6.93 -3.34 -11.48
CA GLY A 45 5.68 -2.92 -10.87
C GLY A 45 4.62 -4.01 -10.90
N HIS A 46 4.00 -4.21 -9.74
CA HIS A 46 2.82 -5.05 -9.57
C HIS A 46 1.64 -4.15 -9.25
N LYS A 47 0.68 -4.10 -10.15
CA LYS A 47 -0.53 -3.29 -9.98
C LYS A 47 -1.63 -4.10 -9.32
N PHE A 48 -2.24 -3.54 -8.29
CA PHE A 48 -3.38 -4.09 -7.58
C PHE A 48 -4.56 -3.15 -7.75
N LYS A 49 -5.72 -3.68 -8.09
CA LYS A 49 -6.99 -2.95 -7.99
C LYS A 49 -7.65 -3.35 -6.68
N LEU A 50 -7.90 -2.35 -5.83
CA LEU A 50 -8.65 -2.51 -4.60
C LEU A 50 -9.83 -1.54 -4.65
N ASP A 51 -11.03 -2.09 -4.87
CA ASP A 51 -12.25 -1.33 -5.17
C ASP A 51 -12.05 -0.44 -6.41
N ASP A 52 -12.19 0.89 -6.27
CA ASP A 52 -11.99 1.89 -7.35
C ASP A 52 -10.58 2.54 -7.32
N ARG A 53 -9.63 1.97 -6.58
CA ARG A 53 -8.28 2.55 -6.43
C ARG A 53 -7.22 1.60 -6.93
N GLU A 54 -6.22 2.20 -7.55
CA GLU A 54 -5.03 1.51 -8.02
C GLU A 54 -3.92 1.65 -6.98
N GLU A 55 -3.37 0.50 -6.58
CA GLU A 55 -2.22 0.41 -5.70
C GLU A 55 -1.07 -0.28 -6.44
N TRP A 56 0.15 0.09 -6.12
CA TRP A 56 1.37 -0.39 -6.76
C TRP A 56 2.32 -0.91 -5.71
N SER A 57 2.84 -2.11 -5.94
CA SER A 57 4.05 -2.63 -5.30
C SER A 57 5.17 -2.64 -6.34
N VAL A 58 6.41 -2.39 -5.93
CA VAL A 58 7.55 -2.43 -6.85
C VAL A 58 8.68 -3.26 -6.24
N ASP A 59 9.24 -4.13 -7.07
CA ASP A 59 10.43 -4.89 -6.77
C ASP A 59 11.62 -4.26 -7.50
N VAL A 60 12.74 -4.07 -6.80
CA VAL A 60 14.02 -3.68 -7.40
C VAL A 60 14.88 -4.92 -7.59
N ARG A 61 15.25 -5.20 -8.83
CA ARG A 61 16.15 -6.31 -9.18
C ARG A 61 17.54 -5.77 -9.43
N VAL A 62 18.51 -6.21 -8.63
CA VAL A 62 19.93 -5.89 -8.78
C VAL A 62 20.62 -7.05 -9.48
N PHE A 63 21.53 -6.74 -10.40
CA PHE A 63 22.15 -7.73 -11.28
C PHE A 63 23.65 -7.89 -11.03
N HIS A 64 24.16 -9.11 -11.20
CA HIS A 64 25.59 -9.38 -11.36
C HIS A 64 25.88 -9.92 -12.76
N ALA A 65 27.06 -9.59 -13.28
CA ALA A 65 27.55 -10.17 -14.52
C ALA A 65 27.88 -11.65 -14.31
N MET A 66 27.42 -12.50 -15.22
CA MET A 66 27.85 -13.89 -15.33
C MET A 66 29.23 -13.90 -15.99
N MET A 67 30.18 -14.66 -15.44
CA MET A 67 31.58 -14.65 -15.89
C MET A 67 31.78 -15.16 -17.34
N ASP A 68 30.80 -15.89 -17.89
CA ASP A 68 31.06 -16.77 -19.03
C ASP A 68 30.39 -16.33 -20.34
N ASN A 69 29.45 -15.38 -20.32
CA ASN A 69 28.65 -15.05 -21.51
C ASN A 69 28.19 -13.57 -21.61
N GLY A 70 28.59 -12.71 -20.68
CA GLY A 70 28.13 -11.31 -20.65
C GLY A 70 26.63 -11.15 -20.32
N GLU A 71 25.95 -12.23 -19.92
CA GLU A 71 24.58 -12.16 -19.41
C GLU A 71 24.56 -11.68 -17.96
N PHE A 72 23.41 -11.16 -17.54
CA PHE A 72 23.20 -10.66 -16.20
C PHE A 72 22.17 -11.53 -15.48
N GLN A 73 22.51 -12.02 -14.30
CA GLN A 73 21.57 -12.70 -13.43
C GLN A 73 21.08 -11.78 -12.32
N VAL A 74 19.82 -11.96 -11.91
CA VAL A 74 19.26 -11.27 -10.75
C VAL A 74 19.97 -11.80 -9.52
N ALA A 75 20.79 -10.95 -8.90
CA ALA A 75 21.53 -11.26 -7.70
C ALA A 75 20.67 -11.04 -6.44
N GLN A 76 19.87 -9.98 -6.47
CA GLN A 76 19.05 -9.59 -5.33
C GLN A 76 17.73 -9.01 -5.82
N VAL A 77 16.67 -9.24 -5.05
CA VAL A 77 15.35 -8.64 -5.25
C VAL A 77 14.96 -7.93 -3.96
N HIS A 78 14.77 -6.62 -4.04
CA HIS A 78 14.37 -5.79 -2.92
C HIS A 78 12.91 -5.36 -3.12
N GLN A 79 12.04 -5.74 -2.20
CA GLN A 79 10.63 -5.37 -2.26
C GLN A 79 10.35 -4.20 -1.31
N SER A 80 9.48 -3.30 -1.72
CA SER A 80 8.88 -2.37 -0.77
C SER A 80 7.86 -3.11 0.11
N PRO A 81 7.87 -2.92 1.45
CA PRO A 81 6.83 -3.43 2.34
C PRO A 81 5.47 -2.76 2.14
N VAL A 82 5.42 -1.63 1.42
CA VAL A 82 4.28 -0.73 1.36
C VAL A 82 3.78 -0.57 -0.07
N ARG A 83 2.49 -0.84 -0.27
CA ARG A 83 1.80 -0.47 -1.50
C ARG A 83 1.57 1.03 -1.55
N ARG A 84 1.82 1.64 -2.71
CA ARG A 84 1.65 3.08 -2.96
C ARG A 84 0.53 3.32 -3.96
N ASN A 85 -0.10 4.47 -3.90
CA ASN A 85 -1.18 4.86 -4.82
C ASN A 85 -0.70 5.21 -6.24
N THR A 86 0.62 5.36 -6.44
CA THR A 86 1.23 5.65 -7.74
C THR A 86 2.47 4.79 -7.93
N PHE A 87 2.74 4.43 -9.18
CA PHE A 87 3.93 3.67 -9.54
C PHE A 87 5.22 4.42 -9.16
N VAL A 88 5.29 5.74 -9.40
CA VAL A 88 6.47 6.55 -9.07
C VAL A 88 6.77 6.54 -7.56
N ALA A 89 5.75 6.66 -6.71
CA ALA A 89 5.94 6.56 -5.28
C ALA A 89 6.43 5.17 -4.86
N ALA A 90 5.90 4.10 -5.48
CA ALA A 90 6.35 2.74 -5.22
C ALA A 90 7.81 2.52 -5.65
N VAL A 91 8.25 3.08 -6.79
CA VAL A 91 9.65 3.05 -7.25
C VAL A 91 10.58 3.72 -6.25
N ARG A 92 10.23 4.92 -5.75
CA ARG A 92 11.05 5.65 -4.76
C ARG A 92 11.22 4.88 -3.47
N ASP A 93 10.12 4.31 -2.99
CA ASP A 93 10.09 3.52 -1.77
C ASP A 93 10.92 2.24 -1.93
N ALA A 94 10.73 1.51 -3.02
CA ALA A 94 11.51 0.32 -3.32
C ALA A 94 13.02 0.63 -3.50
N ALA A 95 13.36 1.77 -4.14
CA ALA A 95 14.74 2.24 -4.25
C ALA A 95 15.37 2.53 -2.88
N LEU A 96 14.64 3.21 -1.98
CA LEU A 96 15.12 3.50 -0.63
C LEU A 96 15.40 2.20 0.15
N GLN A 97 14.47 1.26 0.10
CA GLN A 97 14.61 -0.04 0.74
C GLN A 97 15.79 -0.85 0.17
N ALA A 98 16.03 -0.77 -1.15
CA ALA A 98 17.21 -1.34 -1.78
C ALA A 98 18.50 -0.64 -1.32
N ILE A 99 18.52 0.69 -1.19
CA ILE A 99 19.68 1.44 -0.68
C ILE A 99 20.05 0.98 0.73
N TYR A 100 19.08 0.90 1.65
CA TYR A 100 19.35 0.43 3.00
C TYR A 100 19.92 -0.99 3.03
N ARG A 101 19.47 -1.84 2.10
CA ARG A 101 19.96 -3.21 2.02
C ARG A 101 21.37 -3.29 1.43
N VAL A 102 21.62 -2.60 0.33
CA VAL A 102 22.93 -2.47 -0.31
C VAL A 102 23.93 -1.85 0.65
N ALA A 103 23.54 -0.83 1.43
CA ALA A 103 24.38 -0.23 2.45
C ALA A 103 24.81 -1.23 3.53
N LYS A 104 23.98 -2.24 3.82
CA LYS A 104 24.32 -3.32 4.74
C LYS A 104 25.22 -4.36 4.08
N ASP A 105 24.88 -4.78 2.85
CA ASP A 105 25.60 -5.83 2.13
C ASP A 105 27.04 -5.41 1.78
N TYR A 106 27.26 -4.13 1.48
CA TYR A 106 28.58 -3.55 1.17
C TYR A 106 29.16 -2.72 2.32
N GLU A 107 28.77 -2.99 3.57
CA GLU A 107 29.12 -2.14 4.72
C GLU A 107 30.63 -1.93 4.88
N MET A 108 31.43 -2.96 4.60
CA MET A 108 32.89 -2.91 4.70
C MET A 108 33.51 -2.08 3.58
N GLU A 109 33.04 -2.26 2.35
CA GLU A 109 33.49 -1.56 1.15
C GLU A 109 33.11 -0.08 1.21
N LEU A 110 31.95 0.22 1.79
CA LEU A 110 31.44 1.57 1.93
C LEU A 110 32.18 2.41 2.97
N MET A 111 33.03 1.84 3.82
CA MET A 111 33.73 2.58 4.88
C MET A 111 34.56 3.75 4.38
N GLY A 112 35.19 3.62 3.21
CA GLY A 112 35.98 4.70 2.59
C GLY A 112 35.17 5.67 1.73
N SER A 113 33.86 5.47 1.60
CA SER A 113 33.00 6.21 0.67
C SER A 113 32.13 7.25 1.38
N GLN A 114 31.54 8.14 0.58
CA GLN A 114 30.53 9.09 1.07
C GLN A 114 29.24 8.42 1.58
N TYR A 115 28.98 7.15 1.20
CA TYR A 115 27.79 6.41 1.63
C TYR A 115 28.01 5.64 2.93
N HIS A 116 29.19 5.73 3.55
CA HIS A 116 29.47 5.09 4.83
C HIS A 116 28.40 5.38 5.89
N TYR A 117 27.82 6.59 5.89
CA TYR A 117 26.84 7.02 6.89
C TYR A 117 25.40 6.73 6.50
N PHE A 118 25.17 6.02 5.41
CA PHE A 118 23.81 5.71 5.00
C PHE A 118 23.17 4.77 6.03
N PRO A 119 21.87 4.94 6.30
CA PRO A 119 21.13 3.95 7.07
C PRO A 119 21.18 2.60 6.36
N SER A 120 21.16 1.54 7.17
CA SER A 120 21.25 0.16 6.71
C SER A 120 20.14 -0.68 7.34
N ARG A 121 19.71 -1.76 6.70
CA ARG A 121 18.70 -2.67 7.31
C ARG A 121 19.12 -4.13 7.23
N GLY A 122 18.67 -4.92 8.19
CA GLY A 122 18.86 -6.38 8.22
C GLY A 122 18.18 -7.10 7.05
N LEU A 123 18.41 -8.43 6.94
CA LEU A 123 17.78 -9.23 5.87
C LEU A 123 16.27 -9.36 6.07
N ASP A 124 15.87 -9.50 7.32
CA ASP A 124 14.48 -9.76 7.71
C ASP A 124 13.83 -8.53 8.37
N SER A 125 14.44 -7.35 8.23
CA SER A 125 13.96 -6.10 8.83
C SER A 125 13.70 -5.03 7.78
N TYR A 126 12.61 -4.29 7.98
CA TYR A 126 12.31 -3.06 7.25
C TYR A 126 12.70 -1.81 8.03
N GLU A 127 13.16 -1.97 9.27
CA GLU A 127 13.64 -0.88 10.11
C GLU A 127 15.08 -0.53 9.72
N ALA A 128 15.32 0.76 9.54
CA ALA A 128 16.63 1.27 9.20
C ALA A 128 17.42 1.56 10.48
N GLU A 129 18.66 1.10 10.51
CA GLU A 129 19.60 1.28 11.61
C GLU A 129 20.81 2.10 11.15
N VAL A 130 21.33 2.91 12.07
CA VAL A 130 22.67 3.51 11.94
C VAL A 130 23.62 2.71 12.79
N ASN A 131 24.62 2.08 12.15
CA ASN A 131 25.58 1.25 12.87
C ASN A 131 26.33 2.09 13.93
N PRO A 132 26.20 1.77 15.23
CA PRO A 132 26.81 2.54 16.29
C PRO A 132 28.34 2.49 16.26
N THR A 133 28.99 1.49 15.65
CA THR A 133 30.46 1.34 15.69
C THR A 133 31.25 2.44 14.95
N LYS A 134 30.57 3.35 14.24
CA LYS A 134 31.17 4.44 13.45
C LYS A 134 31.55 5.68 14.30
N TYR A 135 31.93 5.49 15.57
CA TYR A 135 32.22 6.56 16.55
C TYR A 135 33.56 7.30 16.33
N GLU A 136 34.38 6.92 15.34
CA GLU A 136 35.61 7.66 14.97
C GLU A 136 35.34 8.81 13.97
N ALA A 137 34.10 8.95 13.51
CA ALA A 137 33.69 9.89 12.48
C ALA A 137 33.14 11.23 13.00
N ASN A 138 33.16 12.24 12.12
CA ASN A 138 32.63 13.58 12.32
C ASN A 138 31.28 13.58 13.09
N PRO A 139 31.27 14.04 14.35
CA PRO A 139 30.10 13.90 15.23
C PRO A 139 28.87 14.67 14.71
N LYS A 140 29.08 15.74 13.93
CA LYS A 140 27.98 16.51 13.33
C LYS A 140 27.22 15.69 12.28
N LEU A 141 27.95 14.94 11.46
CA LEU A 141 27.36 14.10 10.43
C LEU A 141 26.56 12.96 11.05
N VAL A 142 27.10 12.33 12.10
CA VAL A 142 26.39 11.28 12.85
C VAL A 142 25.08 11.80 13.43
N GLN A 143 25.08 13.00 14.04
CA GLN A 143 23.85 13.60 14.57
C GLN A 143 22.84 13.93 13.47
N GLN A 144 23.30 14.42 12.32
CA GLN A 144 22.42 14.70 11.18
C GLN A 144 21.75 13.42 10.66
N VAL A 145 22.50 12.33 10.53
CA VAL A 145 21.93 11.03 10.09
C VAL A 145 20.93 10.49 11.12
N ARG A 146 21.23 10.60 12.42
CA ARG A 146 20.28 10.21 13.48
C ARG A 146 18.99 11.03 13.43
N LEU A 147 19.09 12.33 13.19
CA LEU A 147 17.91 13.19 13.00
C LEU A 147 17.12 12.75 11.75
N THR A 148 17.79 12.46 10.64
CA THR A 148 17.13 11.96 9.42
C THR A 148 16.39 10.65 9.67
N LEU A 149 16.98 9.71 10.42
CA LEU A 149 16.30 8.48 10.82
C LEU A 149 15.08 8.74 11.69
N ALA A 150 15.20 9.58 12.72
CA ALA A 150 14.06 9.91 13.58
C ALA A 150 12.91 10.58 12.77
N MET A 151 13.25 11.36 11.75
CA MET A 151 12.25 11.91 10.82
C MET A 151 11.64 10.84 9.91
N ASP A 152 12.42 9.87 9.43
CA ASP A 152 11.94 8.73 8.63
C ASP A 152 10.95 7.88 9.43
N ASP A 153 11.30 7.53 10.68
CA ASP A 153 10.43 6.80 11.61
C ASP A 153 9.11 7.55 11.86
N MET A 154 9.18 8.86 12.08
CA MET A 154 8.01 9.70 12.28
C MET A 154 7.12 9.73 11.03
N VAL A 155 7.71 9.84 9.84
CA VAL A 155 6.97 9.78 8.58
C VAL A 155 6.32 8.40 8.39
N HIS A 156 7.01 7.31 8.73
CA HIS A 156 6.45 5.96 8.68
C HIS A 156 5.28 5.79 9.64
N SER A 157 5.38 6.31 10.87
CA SER A 157 4.30 6.32 11.85
C SER A 157 3.07 7.08 11.32
N PHE A 158 3.25 8.30 10.81
CA PHE A 158 2.14 9.07 10.21
C PHE A 158 1.52 8.36 9.00
N GLN A 159 2.34 7.68 8.19
CA GLN A 159 1.82 6.87 7.09
C GLN A 159 0.97 5.70 7.57
N GLN A 160 1.34 5.05 8.68
CA GLN A 160 0.54 3.99 9.28
C GLN A 160 -0.78 4.52 9.82
N GLU A 161 -0.76 5.61 10.58
CA GLU A 161 -1.98 6.25 11.10
C GLU A 161 -2.95 6.67 9.98
N LEU A 162 -2.41 7.21 8.88
CA LEU A 162 -3.21 7.56 7.70
C LEU A 162 -3.84 6.33 7.05
N ARG A 163 -3.15 5.19 7.00
CA ARG A 163 -3.71 3.93 6.47
C ARG A 163 -4.83 3.41 7.35
N GLU A 164 -4.61 3.39 8.66
CA GLU A 164 -5.62 2.95 9.63
C GLU A 164 -6.86 3.84 9.55
N THR A 165 -6.67 5.16 9.51
CA THR A 165 -7.76 6.13 9.37
C THR A 165 -8.54 5.92 8.07
N ARG A 166 -7.84 5.70 6.94
CA ARG A 166 -8.48 5.39 5.65
C ARG A 166 -9.22 4.05 5.67
N ALA A 167 -8.72 3.06 6.38
CA ALA A 167 -9.41 1.78 6.54
C ALA A 167 -10.72 1.95 7.33
N ARG A 168 -10.69 2.72 8.42
CA ARG A 168 -11.90 3.04 9.21
C ARG A 168 -12.91 3.84 8.39
N LEU A 169 -12.45 4.81 7.59
CA LEU A 169 -13.33 5.57 6.69
C LEU A 169 -14.06 4.65 5.70
N ARG A 170 -13.33 3.72 5.06
CA ARG A 170 -13.93 2.73 4.14
C ARG A 170 -14.96 1.84 4.83
N GLN A 171 -14.67 1.40 6.04
CA GLN A 171 -15.60 0.59 6.81
C GLN A 171 -16.89 1.38 7.08
N ALA A 172 -16.78 2.64 7.50
CA ALA A 172 -17.92 3.51 7.75
C ALA A 172 -18.73 3.79 6.47
N GLU A 173 -18.07 4.10 5.36
CA GLU A 173 -18.72 4.31 4.06
C GLU A 173 -19.48 3.05 3.61
N GLY A 174 -18.89 1.87 3.77
CA GLY A 174 -19.54 0.59 3.47
C GLY A 174 -20.74 0.31 4.38
N THR A 175 -20.67 0.66 5.66
CA THR A 175 -21.81 0.57 6.58
C THR A 175 -22.93 1.53 6.18
N ILE A 176 -22.60 2.78 5.81
CA ILE A 176 -23.59 3.76 5.33
C ILE A 176 -24.27 3.27 4.06
N ALA A 177 -23.51 2.71 3.11
CA ALA A 177 -24.07 2.18 1.87
C ALA A 177 -25.07 1.04 2.13
N ARG A 178 -24.72 0.08 3.00
CA ARG A 178 -25.62 -1.01 3.39
C ARG A 178 -26.88 -0.51 4.09
N LEU A 179 -26.73 0.38 5.07
CA LEU A 179 -27.88 0.95 5.78
C LEU A 179 -28.82 1.72 4.84
N LYS A 180 -28.28 2.41 3.82
CA LYS A 180 -29.08 3.08 2.79
C LYS A 180 -29.85 2.08 1.92
N GLU A 181 -29.25 0.94 1.60
CA GLU A 181 -29.90 -0.14 0.85
C GLU A 181 -31.04 -0.79 1.66
N ASP A 182 -30.79 -1.08 2.94
CA ASP A 182 -31.79 -1.63 3.87
C ASP A 182 -33.00 -0.68 4.01
N LEU A 183 -32.76 0.61 4.22
CA LEU A 183 -33.80 1.65 4.29
C LEU A 183 -34.61 1.77 2.99
N ALA A 184 -33.97 1.65 1.83
CA ALA A 184 -34.64 1.68 0.54
C ALA A 184 -35.52 0.42 0.32
N GLY A 185 -35.04 -0.75 0.76
CA GLY A 185 -35.80 -2.01 0.73
C GLY A 185 -37.02 -1.99 1.65
N GLU A 186 -36.88 -1.47 2.87
CA GLU A 186 -37.98 -1.33 3.83
C GLU A 186 -39.04 -0.33 3.36
N ALA A 187 -38.63 0.81 2.78
CA ALA A 187 -39.57 1.78 2.21
C ALA A 187 -40.39 1.19 1.04
N SER A 188 -39.79 0.29 0.25
CA SER A 188 -40.48 -0.42 -0.83
C SER A 188 -41.48 -1.47 -0.34
N ALA A 189 -41.23 -2.09 0.82
CA ALA A 189 -42.13 -3.09 1.41
C ALA A 189 -43.38 -2.44 2.03
N VAL A 190 -43.26 -1.24 2.62
CA VAL A 190 -44.40 -0.51 3.20
C VAL A 190 -45.34 0.05 2.12
N GLY A 191 -44.84 0.31 0.90
CA GLY A 191 -45.65 0.81 -0.23
C GLY A 191 -46.61 -0.20 -0.87
N THR A 192 -46.59 -1.48 -0.48
CA THR A 192 -47.42 -2.53 -1.10
C THR A 192 -48.52 -3.12 -0.20
N SER A 193 -48.73 -2.58 1.02
CA SER A 193 -49.91 -2.95 1.81
C SER A 193 -51.17 -2.26 1.28
N SER A 194 -51.69 -2.79 0.17
CA SER A 194 -53.00 -2.45 -0.38
C SER A 194 -54.10 -2.74 0.66
N PRO A 195 -55.03 -1.81 0.94
CA PRO A 195 -56.09 -2.04 1.91
C PRO A 195 -57.02 -3.12 1.36
N ARG A 196 -57.00 -4.30 1.98
CA ARG A 196 -57.95 -5.38 1.67
C ARG A 196 -59.38 -4.88 1.91
N LYS A 197 -60.04 -4.49 0.82
CA LYS A 197 -61.48 -4.22 0.73
C LYS A 197 -62.23 -5.43 1.31
N ARG A 198 -62.84 -5.24 2.47
CA ARG A 198 -63.80 -6.20 3.04
C ARG A 198 -65.10 -6.08 2.25
N SER A 199 -65.23 -6.82 1.16
CA SER A 199 -66.49 -6.95 0.42
C SER A 199 -67.45 -7.83 1.22
N ARG A 200 -68.40 -7.20 1.92
CA ARG A 200 -69.56 -7.85 2.53
C ARG A 200 -70.70 -7.79 1.50
N ALA A 201 -70.97 -8.91 0.84
CA ALA A 201 -72.23 -9.14 0.13
C ALA A 201 -73.00 -10.21 0.92
N GLY A 202 -74.23 -9.88 1.32
CA GLY A 202 -75.15 -10.82 1.99
C GLY A 202 -75.67 -11.89 1.03
N PRO A 203 -76.55 -12.78 1.51
CA PRO A 203 -77.95 -12.38 1.40
C PRO A 203 -78.83 -12.70 2.62
N VAL A 204 -79.99 -12.06 2.52
CA VAL A 204 -81.22 -12.05 3.31
C VAL A 204 -81.66 -13.45 3.78
N GLY A 205 -81.99 -13.54 5.06
CA GLY A 205 -82.80 -14.60 5.67
C GLY A 205 -83.59 -13.99 6.82
N SER A 206 -84.91 -14.08 6.71
CA SER A 206 -85.93 -13.49 7.58
C SER A 206 -86.07 -14.21 8.93
N ASP A 207 -86.79 -13.51 9.82
CA ASP A 207 -87.60 -14.00 10.93
C ASP A 207 -87.05 -13.84 12.35
N GLY A 208 -87.89 -13.26 13.20
CA GLY A 208 -87.96 -13.61 14.61
C GLY A 208 -87.71 -12.50 15.63
N ALA A 209 -88.76 -11.71 15.86
CA ALA A 209 -89.30 -11.38 17.19
C ALA A 209 -88.45 -10.71 18.30
N SER A 210 -89.02 -9.58 18.75
CA SER A 210 -89.23 -9.17 20.15
C SER A 210 -88.13 -8.53 21.00
N GLU A 211 -88.52 -7.35 21.50
CA GLU A 211 -88.38 -6.82 22.86
C GLU A 211 -87.11 -6.06 23.29
N VAL A 212 -87.25 -4.75 23.12
CA VAL A 212 -86.87 -3.56 23.94
C VAL A 212 -87.10 -3.79 25.47
N PRO A 213 -86.50 -3.05 26.44
CA PRO A 213 -85.15 -2.50 26.60
C PRO A 213 -84.62 -2.53 28.09
N GLU A 214 -83.57 -1.74 28.37
CA GLU A 214 -83.19 -1.09 29.67
C GLU A 214 -82.67 -2.00 30.79
N ALA A 215 -81.63 -1.66 31.58
CA ALA A 215 -80.93 -0.40 31.85
C ALA A 215 -79.44 -0.65 32.15
#